data_AF-A0A2K0WWI9-F1
#
_entry.id   AF-A0A2K0WWI9-F1
#
_cell.length_a   1.000
_cell.length_b   1.000
_cell.length_c   1.000
_cell.angle_alpha   90.00
_cell.angle_beta   90.00
_cell.angle_gamma   90.00
#
_symmetry.space_group_name_H-M   'P 1'
#
loop_
_entity.id
_entity.type
_entity.pdbx_description
1 polymer ?
#
loop_
_entity_poly.entity_id
_entity_poly.type
_entity_poly.pdbx_seq_one_letter_code
_entity_poly.pdbx_strand_id
1 'polypeptide(L)'
;MTWSRPNFFSYRALLFILLAQYALGSIDSVFNIKQGGVNVGGCNSYKGKLNRWWTDARKLVDAALLYAEDDSVDGPEYLYTFFALDPPPADAEDRATVRARLRLVKEFIDGDSQLQTGKPWLFCSSKWLERMDWDDVAYDKETGDKFTGDDAKKVRDVVEEPTPPPDDENQPKEFPFWSSDVREYLIDEADDYCSKKVNGVIQHFGATHEGPEEKWKTVTICVNNLGWHAKNDHLSLGTIRTEGKSIVEYRAQSMTLFHELFHVVLGNADTEEHEKSCKFKDHYMMKSTKEPLDDLPYIANPRKEEGEDPGDEDQDIISTQEALYNPESYTLYALACLLGQKNERFTFASTRSKLKTTEDPGQG
;
A
#
# COMPACT_ATOMS: atom_id res chain seq x y z
N MET A 1 58.38 -10.21 2.66
CA MET A 1 56.99 -10.10 2.17
C MET A 1 56.24 -11.37 2.54
N THR A 2 55.58 -11.37 3.69
CA THR A 2 54.74 -12.48 4.15
C THR A 2 53.31 -12.23 3.69
N TRP A 3 52.83 -13.07 2.77
CA TRP A 3 51.44 -13.05 2.32
C TRP A 3 50.54 -13.53 3.47
N SER A 4 49.81 -12.59 4.07
CA SER A 4 48.80 -12.90 5.07
C SER A 4 47.68 -13.67 4.38
N ARG A 5 47.49 -14.93 4.77
CA ARG A 5 46.40 -15.76 4.23
C ARG A 5 45.07 -15.16 4.67
N PRO A 6 44.09 -14.97 3.75
CA PRO A 6 42.78 -14.48 4.13
C PRO A 6 42.12 -15.44 5.13
N ASN A 7 41.64 -14.87 6.24
CA ASN A 7 41.00 -15.59 7.33
C ASN A 7 39.77 -16.37 6.82
N PHE A 8 39.84 -17.70 6.84
CA PHE A 8 38.73 -18.62 6.51
C PHE A 8 37.44 -18.35 7.32
N PHE A 9 37.53 -17.63 8.45
CA PHE A 9 36.40 -17.22 9.27
C PHE A 9 35.45 -16.22 8.58
N SER A 10 35.96 -15.37 7.67
CA SER A 10 35.15 -14.31 7.04
C SER A 10 34.13 -14.87 6.04
N TYR A 11 34.46 -15.95 5.32
CA TYR A 11 33.59 -16.51 4.29
C TYR A 11 32.41 -17.30 4.87
N ARG A 12 32.58 -17.94 6.03
CA ARG A 12 31.47 -18.65 6.70
C ARG A 12 30.45 -17.68 7.28
N ALA A 13 30.89 -16.61 7.94
CA ALA A 13 29.97 -15.58 8.45
C ALA A 13 29.19 -14.91 7.32
N LEU A 14 29.85 -14.57 6.20
CA LEU A 14 29.17 -14.00 5.04
C LEU A 14 28.17 -14.97 4.40
N LEU A 15 28.52 -16.27 4.31
CA LEU A 15 27.63 -17.31 3.81
C LEU A 15 26.43 -17.54 4.73
N PHE A 16 26.61 -17.49 6.05
CA PHE A 16 25.50 -17.60 7.02
C PHE A 16 24.61 -16.36 7.01
N ILE A 17 25.15 -15.15 6.82
CA ILE A 17 24.34 -13.93 6.64
C ILE A 17 23.57 -13.99 5.31
N LEU A 18 24.21 -14.42 4.23
CA LEU A 18 23.53 -14.64 2.94
C LEU A 18 22.46 -15.73 3.04
N LEU A 19 22.74 -16.86 3.69
CA LEU A 19 21.76 -17.94 3.91
C LEU A 19 20.62 -17.52 4.84
N ALA A 20 20.89 -16.72 5.87
CA ALA A 20 19.85 -16.14 6.73
C ALA A 20 19.00 -15.11 5.98
N GLN A 21 19.59 -14.33 5.08
CA GLN A 21 18.85 -13.44 4.18
C GLN A 21 18.01 -14.21 3.14
N TYR A 22 18.46 -15.39 2.72
CA TYR A 22 17.67 -16.31 1.88
C TYR A 22 16.61 -17.10 2.68
N ALA A 23 16.75 -17.19 4.01
CA ALA A 23 15.76 -17.78 4.89
C ALA A 23 14.62 -16.80 5.25
N LEU A 24 14.77 -15.50 4.95
CA LEU A 24 13.67 -14.54 4.99
C LEU A 24 12.64 -14.94 3.92
N GLY A 25 11.41 -15.27 4.34
CA GLY A 25 10.40 -15.92 3.49
C GLY A 25 10.24 -15.30 2.10
N SER A 26 10.09 -16.10 1.06
CA SER A 26 9.70 -15.56 -0.26
C SER A 26 8.26 -15.05 -0.21
N ILE A 27 7.85 -14.16 -1.10
CA ILE A 27 6.43 -13.78 -1.20
C ILE A 27 5.50 -15.00 -1.40
N ASP A 28 6.00 -16.07 -2.05
CA ASP A 28 5.28 -17.34 -2.20
C ASP A 28 5.08 -18.10 -0.88
N SER A 29 5.75 -17.74 0.23
CA SER A 29 5.50 -18.38 1.54
C SER A 29 4.30 -17.79 2.25
N VAL A 30 3.89 -16.57 1.89
CA VAL A 30 2.80 -15.83 2.53
C VAL A 30 1.61 -15.56 1.61
N PHE A 31 1.79 -15.59 0.28
CA PHE A 31 0.70 -15.50 -0.71
C PHE A 31 0.53 -16.76 -1.55
N ASN A 32 -0.72 -17.10 -1.86
CA ASN A 32 -1.07 -17.95 -2.99
C ASN A 32 -0.97 -17.12 -4.26
N ILE A 33 0.17 -17.18 -4.94
CA ILE A 33 0.40 -16.39 -6.15
C ILE A 33 -0.25 -17.10 -7.34
N LYS A 34 -1.18 -16.40 -8.02
CA LYS A 34 -1.86 -16.95 -9.21
C LYS A 34 -0.84 -17.28 -10.29
N GLN A 35 -0.88 -18.54 -10.72
CA GLN A 35 -0.05 -19.02 -11.81
C GLN A 35 -0.65 -18.64 -13.17
N GLY A 36 0.20 -18.56 -14.20
CA GLY A 36 -0.21 -18.24 -15.57
C GLY A 36 0.15 -16.82 -16.00
N GLY A 37 -0.42 -16.40 -17.15
CA GLY A 37 -0.24 -15.07 -17.70
C GLY A 37 -1.21 -14.04 -17.10
N VAL A 38 -0.92 -12.74 -17.31
CA VAL A 38 -1.73 -11.62 -16.81
C VAL A 38 -3.17 -11.64 -17.35
N ASN A 39 -3.38 -12.23 -18.53
CA ASN A 39 -4.70 -12.39 -19.16
C ASN A 39 -5.65 -13.32 -18.39
N VAL A 40 -5.15 -14.05 -17.39
CA VAL A 40 -5.94 -14.86 -16.44
C VAL A 40 -5.66 -14.45 -14.99
N GLY A 41 -5.15 -13.22 -14.78
CA GLY A 41 -4.76 -12.68 -13.47
C GLY A 41 -3.42 -13.21 -12.94
N GLY A 42 -2.72 -14.05 -13.68
CA GLY A 42 -1.48 -14.69 -13.25
C GLY A 42 -0.26 -13.76 -13.20
N CYS A 43 0.69 -14.12 -12.33
CA CYS A 43 1.88 -13.33 -12.00
C CYS A 43 3.21 -13.92 -12.51
N ASN A 44 3.20 -14.98 -13.32
CA ASN A 44 4.43 -15.75 -13.62
C ASN A 44 5.55 -14.89 -14.21
N SER A 45 5.24 -14.03 -15.18
CA SER A 45 6.21 -13.13 -15.81
C SER A 45 6.72 -12.03 -14.88
N TYR A 46 6.04 -11.79 -13.75
CA TYR A 46 6.34 -10.74 -12.78
C TYR A 46 6.93 -11.27 -11.47
N LYS A 47 7.11 -12.58 -11.31
CA LYS A 47 7.63 -13.19 -10.07
C LYS A 47 8.95 -12.58 -9.61
N GLY A 48 9.89 -12.32 -10.52
CA GLY A 48 11.16 -11.66 -10.18
C GLY A 48 10.98 -10.21 -9.71
N LYS A 49 9.98 -9.50 -10.23
CA LYS A 49 9.62 -8.14 -9.82
C LYS A 49 8.94 -8.14 -8.44
N LEU A 50 7.95 -9.01 -8.24
CA LEU A 50 7.24 -9.17 -6.96
C LEU A 50 8.19 -9.53 -5.82
N ASN A 51 9.18 -10.39 -6.04
CA ASN A 51 10.20 -10.70 -5.01
C ASN A 51 11.05 -9.48 -4.64
N ARG A 52 11.37 -8.59 -5.60
CA ARG A 52 12.06 -7.33 -5.28
C ARG A 52 11.16 -6.40 -4.47
N TRP A 53 9.89 -6.28 -4.84
CA TRP A 53 8.93 -5.47 -4.10
C TRP A 53 8.70 -5.98 -2.70
N TRP A 54 8.65 -7.30 -2.53
CA TRP A 54 8.60 -7.95 -1.22
C TRP A 54 9.80 -7.58 -0.35
N THR A 55 10.99 -7.55 -0.96
CA THR A 55 12.22 -7.10 -0.28
C THR A 55 12.16 -5.62 0.07
N ASP A 56 11.50 -4.81 -0.74
CA ASP A 56 11.32 -3.38 -0.47
C ASP A 56 10.30 -3.13 0.64
N ALA A 57 9.18 -3.86 0.65
CA ALA A 57 8.18 -3.83 1.73
C ALA A 57 8.81 -4.14 3.10
N ARG A 58 9.73 -5.12 3.16
CA ARG A 58 10.55 -5.39 4.36
C ARG A 58 11.34 -4.17 4.83
N LYS A 59 12.11 -3.55 3.92
CA LYS A 59 12.90 -2.37 4.28
C LYS A 59 12.03 -1.21 4.77
N LEU A 60 10.87 -1.02 4.14
CA LEU A 60 9.92 0.01 4.52
C LEU A 60 9.38 -0.23 5.93
N VAL A 61 8.85 -1.43 6.21
CA VAL A 61 8.29 -1.72 7.54
C VAL A 61 9.37 -1.70 8.63
N ASP A 62 10.57 -2.22 8.36
CA ASP A 62 11.67 -2.21 9.32
C ASP A 62 12.10 -0.78 9.65
N ALA A 63 12.19 0.10 8.65
CA ALA A 63 12.54 1.51 8.86
C ALA A 63 11.43 2.27 9.60
N ALA A 64 10.17 2.04 9.25
CA ALA A 64 9.01 2.63 9.89
C ALA A 64 8.92 2.25 11.38
N LEU A 65 9.10 0.96 11.68
CA LEU A 65 9.09 0.44 13.05
C LEU A 65 10.23 1.00 13.88
N LEU A 66 11.45 1.04 13.33
CA LEU A 66 12.59 1.60 14.03
C LEU A 66 12.30 3.03 14.52
N TYR A 67 11.74 3.88 13.66
CA TYR A 67 11.41 5.26 14.01
C TYR A 67 10.17 5.38 14.91
N ALA A 68 9.20 4.46 14.78
CA ALA A 68 8.00 4.48 15.63
C ALA A 68 8.28 4.02 17.07
N GLU A 69 9.33 3.22 17.25
CA GLU A 69 9.84 2.75 18.55
C GLU A 69 10.93 3.65 19.12
N ASP A 70 11.47 4.57 18.32
CA ASP A 70 12.49 5.52 18.74
C ASP A 70 11.86 6.75 19.42
N ASP A 71 12.08 6.87 20.72
CA ASP A 71 11.71 8.06 21.50
C ASP A 71 12.80 9.16 21.47
N SER A 72 13.84 9.03 20.61
CA SER A 72 14.81 10.09 20.33
C SER A 72 14.20 11.26 19.52
N VAL A 73 15.01 12.17 18.97
CA VAL A 73 14.52 13.40 18.31
C VAL A 73 13.78 13.13 17.00
N ASP A 74 14.27 12.18 16.18
CA ASP A 74 13.74 11.98 14.81
C ASP A 74 12.39 11.24 14.82
N GLY A 75 12.22 10.18 15.61
CA GLY A 75 10.98 9.37 15.62
C GLY A 75 9.69 10.19 15.85
N PRO A 76 9.61 11.00 16.92
CA PRO A 76 8.49 11.88 17.18
C PRO A 76 8.22 12.90 16.07
N GLU A 77 9.25 13.42 15.40
CA GLU A 77 9.10 14.39 14.31
C GLU A 77 8.38 13.77 13.11
N TYR A 78 8.72 12.53 12.75
CA TYR A 78 8.07 11.82 11.66
C TYR A 78 6.64 11.41 12.05
N LEU A 79 6.42 10.94 13.28
CA LEU A 79 5.06 10.62 13.75
C LEU A 79 4.15 11.84 13.76
N TYR A 80 4.65 12.99 14.20
CA TYR A 80 3.93 14.26 14.10
C TYR A 80 3.62 14.61 12.65
N THR A 81 4.60 14.53 11.76
CA THR A 81 4.42 14.90 10.35
C THR A 81 3.31 14.10 9.66
N PHE A 82 3.32 12.77 9.82
CA PHE A 82 2.45 11.89 9.03
C PHE A 82 1.13 11.54 9.73
N PHE A 83 1.06 11.69 11.06
CA PHE A 83 -0.10 11.31 11.87
C PHE A 83 -0.56 12.40 12.85
N ALA A 84 0.13 13.54 12.93
CA ALA A 84 -0.15 14.61 13.88
C ALA A 84 -0.12 14.15 15.35
N LEU A 85 0.85 13.31 15.69
CA LEU A 85 1.03 12.76 17.04
C LEU A 85 2.22 13.40 17.76
N ASP A 86 1.95 14.06 18.87
CA ASP A 86 2.95 14.61 19.79
C ASP A 86 3.67 13.50 20.59
N PRO A 87 4.87 13.79 21.15
CA PRO A 87 5.56 12.90 22.08
C PRO A 87 4.70 12.50 23.30
N PRO A 88 4.92 11.32 23.88
CA PRO A 88 4.30 10.96 25.16
C PRO A 88 4.54 12.04 26.24
N PRO A 89 3.55 12.30 27.10
CA PRO A 89 2.35 11.49 27.32
C PRO A 89 1.14 11.84 26.43
N ALA A 90 1.20 12.88 25.61
CA ALA A 90 0.02 13.43 24.91
C ALA A 90 -0.72 12.37 24.06
N ASP A 91 -0.02 11.76 23.10
CA ASP A 91 -0.63 10.82 22.14
C ASP A 91 -0.06 9.39 22.28
N ALA A 92 0.15 8.96 23.52
CA ALA A 92 0.79 7.67 23.80
C ALA A 92 0.01 6.47 23.23
N GLU A 93 -1.33 6.53 23.27
CA GLU A 93 -2.22 5.47 22.76
C GLU A 93 -2.19 5.40 21.23
N ASP A 94 -2.30 6.53 20.54
CA ASP A 94 -2.26 6.58 19.07
C ASP A 94 -0.89 6.19 18.51
N ARG A 95 0.20 6.59 19.17
CA ARG A 95 1.55 6.10 18.84
C ARG A 95 1.68 4.60 19.04
N ALA A 96 1.02 4.05 20.07
CA ALA A 96 0.96 2.60 20.25
C ALA A 96 0.17 1.91 19.13
N THR A 97 -0.90 2.54 18.62
CA THR A 97 -1.64 2.08 17.45
C THR A 97 -0.76 2.05 16.20
N VAL A 98 0.01 3.11 15.91
CA VAL A 98 0.96 3.12 14.77
C VAL A 98 1.95 1.95 14.86
N ARG A 99 2.57 1.76 16.03
CA ARG A 99 3.49 0.62 16.26
C ARG A 99 2.81 -0.73 16.07
N ALA A 100 1.61 -0.90 16.63
CA ALA A 100 0.88 -2.16 16.55
C ALA A 100 0.56 -2.54 15.09
N ARG A 101 0.07 -1.59 14.29
CA ARG A 101 -0.26 -1.84 12.88
C ARG A 101 0.96 -2.15 12.03
N LEU A 102 2.06 -1.42 12.24
CA LEU A 102 3.34 -1.72 11.58
C LEU A 102 3.88 -3.11 11.96
N ARG A 103 3.73 -3.53 13.22
CA ARG A 103 4.12 -4.87 13.66
C ARG A 103 3.28 -5.96 12.99
N LEU A 104 1.97 -5.77 12.85
CA LEU A 104 1.12 -6.72 12.11
C LEU A 104 1.60 -6.93 10.67
N VAL A 105 1.94 -5.85 9.96
CA VAL A 105 2.51 -5.94 8.61
C VAL A 105 3.86 -6.67 8.62
N LYS A 106 4.73 -6.36 9.59
CA LYS A 106 6.03 -7.03 9.72
C LYS A 106 5.89 -8.53 9.99
N GLU A 107 5.07 -8.91 10.96
CA GLU A 107 4.81 -10.30 11.32
C GLU A 107 4.21 -11.08 10.14
N PHE A 108 3.31 -10.45 9.37
CA PHE A 108 2.80 -11.03 8.13
C PHE A 108 3.90 -11.22 7.09
N ILE A 109 4.76 -10.21 6.86
CA ILE A 109 5.86 -10.27 5.90
C ILE A 109 6.92 -11.34 6.26
N ASP A 110 7.17 -11.50 7.56
CA ASP A 110 8.14 -12.46 8.09
C ASP A 110 7.56 -13.89 8.13
N GLY A 111 6.23 -14.02 7.96
CA GLY A 111 5.51 -15.30 7.96
C GLY A 111 5.19 -15.81 9.36
N ASP A 112 5.30 -14.95 10.37
CA ASP A 112 5.03 -15.25 11.78
C ASP A 112 3.54 -15.12 12.12
N SER A 113 2.78 -14.38 11.30
CA SER A 113 1.33 -14.24 11.44
C SER A 113 0.58 -15.21 10.53
N GLN A 114 -0.42 -15.90 11.09
CA GLN A 114 -1.43 -16.64 10.33
C GLN A 114 -2.72 -15.83 10.35
N LEU A 115 -3.18 -15.41 9.18
CA LEU A 115 -4.51 -14.82 9.04
C LEU A 115 -5.57 -15.89 9.30
N GLN A 116 -6.69 -15.51 9.91
CA GLN A 116 -7.82 -16.41 10.14
C GLN A 116 -8.40 -16.94 8.81
N THR A 117 -8.31 -16.11 7.76
CA THR A 117 -8.65 -16.41 6.36
C THR A 117 -7.76 -17.47 5.71
N GLY A 118 -6.71 -17.91 6.41
CA GLY A 118 -5.59 -18.62 5.79
C GLY A 118 -4.78 -17.72 4.86
N LYS A 119 -4.04 -18.36 3.95
CA LYS A 119 -3.07 -17.68 3.08
C LYS A 119 -3.78 -16.86 1.98
N PRO A 120 -3.59 -15.53 1.90
CA PRO A 120 -4.28 -14.71 0.91
C PRO A 120 -3.80 -14.99 -0.51
N TRP A 121 -4.63 -14.69 -1.50
CA TRP A 121 -4.24 -14.77 -2.91
C TRP A 121 -3.60 -13.48 -3.42
N LEU A 122 -2.66 -13.59 -4.34
CA LEU A 122 -2.05 -12.46 -5.05
C LEU A 122 -2.22 -12.62 -6.56
N PHE A 123 -2.84 -11.63 -7.17
CA PHE A 123 -3.11 -11.53 -8.60
C PHE A 123 -2.40 -10.32 -9.22
N CYS A 124 -2.05 -10.40 -10.50
CA CYS A 124 -1.35 -9.34 -11.22
C CYS A 124 -2.24 -8.60 -12.24
N SER A 125 -3.55 -8.81 -12.18
CA SER A 125 -4.56 -8.20 -13.04
C SER A 125 -5.93 -8.69 -12.61
N SER A 126 -6.96 -7.87 -12.66
CA SER A 126 -8.36 -8.21 -12.34
C SER A 126 -9.00 -9.28 -13.25
N LYS A 127 -8.29 -9.77 -14.27
CA LYS A 127 -8.71 -10.91 -15.10
C LYS A 127 -8.75 -12.27 -14.38
N TRP A 128 -8.47 -12.32 -13.08
CA TRP A 128 -8.78 -13.49 -12.25
C TRP A 128 -10.29 -13.63 -11.97
N LEU A 129 -11.05 -12.56 -12.23
CA LEU A 129 -12.51 -12.52 -12.13
C LEU A 129 -13.16 -12.71 -13.50
N GLU A 130 -14.14 -13.60 -13.56
CA GLU A 130 -15.04 -13.77 -14.71
C GLU A 130 -16.33 -13.01 -14.44
N ARG A 131 -16.59 -11.96 -15.22
CA ARG A 131 -17.87 -11.27 -15.19
C ARG A 131 -18.98 -12.23 -15.62
N MET A 132 -20.06 -12.25 -14.85
CA MET A 132 -21.27 -13.02 -15.12
C MET A 132 -22.47 -12.07 -15.21
N ASP A 133 -23.48 -12.45 -16.00
CA ASP A 133 -24.80 -11.83 -15.91
C ASP A 133 -25.66 -12.56 -14.86
N TRP A 134 -26.61 -11.85 -14.26
CA TRP A 134 -27.52 -12.41 -13.24
C TRP A 134 -28.31 -13.64 -13.70
N ASP A 135 -28.53 -13.76 -15.01
CA ASP A 135 -29.26 -14.86 -15.65
C ASP A 135 -28.36 -15.97 -16.21
N ASP A 136 -27.04 -15.84 -16.10
CA ASP A 136 -26.10 -16.89 -16.46
C ASP A 136 -26.23 -18.10 -15.52
N VAL A 137 -25.82 -19.26 -16.02
CA VAL A 137 -25.70 -20.47 -15.18
C VAL A 137 -24.59 -20.24 -14.15
N ALA A 138 -24.95 -20.38 -12.88
CA ALA A 138 -24.03 -20.19 -11.77
C ALA A 138 -22.96 -21.29 -11.70
N TYR A 139 -21.79 -20.92 -11.21
CA TYR A 139 -20.84 -21.78 -10.55
C TYR A 139 -21.29 -22.19 -9.15
N ASP A 140 -21.01 -23.44 -8.82
CA ASP A 140 -21.13 -24.03 -7.50
C ASP A 140 -19.87 -23.71 -6.67
N LYS A 141 -20.08 -23.12 -5.49
CA LYS A 141 -19.00 -22.72 -4.57
C LYS A 141 -18.24 -23.92 -3.99
N GLU A 142 -18.89 -25.07 -3.87
CA GLU A 142 -18.26 -26.28 -3.30
C GLU A 142 -17.31 -26.94 -4.31
N THR A 143 -17.79 -27.14 -5.53
CA THR A 143 -17.06 -27.86 -6.58
C THR A 143 -16.17 -26.93 -7.42
N GLY A 144 -16.61 -25.70 -7.65
CA GLY A 144 -16.01 -24.74 -8.57
C GLY A 144 -16.47 -24.88 -10.02
N ASP A 145 -17.40 -25.81 -10.31
CA ASP A 145 -17.93 -26.09 -11.64
C ASP A 145 -19.27 -25.37 -11.86
N LYS A 146 -19.65 -25.12 -13.12
CA LYS A 146 -21.01 -24.62 -13.43
C LYS A 146 -22.05 -25.69 -13.08
N PHE A 147 -23.20 -25.27 -12.54
CA PHE A 147 -24.34 -26.17 -12.39
C PHE A 147 -24.73 -26.75 -13.77
N THR A 148 -25.15 -28.01 -13.80
CA THR A 148 -25.54 -28.70 -15.04
C THR A 148 -26.84 -29.49 -14.85
N GLY A 149 -27.52 -29.79 -15.95
CA GLY A 149 -28.75 -30.59 -15.95
C GLY A 149 -29.99 -29.79 -15.53
N ASP A 150 -31.01 -30.52 -15.07
CA ASP A 150 -32.33 -29.97 -14.72
C ASP A 150 -32.31 -29.09 -13.44
N ASP A 151 -31.27 -29.23 -12.61
CA ASP A 151 -31.06 -28.44 -11.39
C ASP A 151 -30.13 -27.23 -11.61
N ALA A 152 -29.97 -26.78 -12.86
CA ALA A 152 -29.14 -25.62 -13.20
C ALA A 152 -29.66 -24.36 -12.49
N LYS A 153 -28.85 -23.81 -11.58
CA LYS A 153 -29.12 -22.54 -10.90
C LYS A 153 -28.57 -21.38 -11.70
N LYS A 154 -29.26 -20.24 -11.64
CA LYS A 154 -28.75 -18.97 -12.14
C LYS A 154 -27.94 -18.25 -11.08
N VAL A 155 -27.13 -17.28 -11.48
CA VAL A 155 -26.35 -16.46 -10.54
C VAL A 155 -27.26 -15.77 -9.52
N ARG A 156 -28.40 -15.22 -9.95
CA ARG A 156 -29.42 -14.62 -9.06
C ARG A 156 -30.03 -15.59 -8.03
N ASP A 157 -29.87 -16.90 -8.19
CA ASP A 157 -30.40 -17.90 -7.25
C ASP A 157 -29.39 -18.22 -6.13
N VAL A 158 -28.11 -17.84 -6.29
CA VAL A 158 -27.02 -18.16 -5.36
C VAL A 158 -26.24 -16.94 -4.87
N VAL A 159 -26.49 -15.78 -5.45
CA VAL A 159 -25.93 -14.48 -5.08
C VAL A 159 -27.08 -13.51 -4.87
N GLU A 160 -27.06 -12.78 -3.76
CA GLU A 160 -28.05 -11.75 -3.47
C GLU A 160 -27.82 -10.54 -4.39
N GLU A 161 -28.83 -10.17 -5.17
CA GLU A 161 -28.76 -9.01 -6.06
C GLU A 161 -28.81 -7.73 -5.21
N PRO A 162 -27.84 -6.81 -5.34
CA PRO A 162 -27.85 -5.54 -4.63
C PRO A 162 -29.15 -4.79 -4.90
N THR A 163 -29.83 -4.33 -3.85
CA THR A 163 -31.00 -3.48 -4.01
C THR A 163 -30.52 -2.04 -4.20
N PRO A 164 -30.71 -1.41 -5.38
CA PRO A 164 -30.27 -0.04 -5.57
C PRO A 164 -31.02 0.90 -4.62
N PRO A 165 -30.36 1.97 -4.11
CA PRO A 165 -31.05 2.98 -3.31
C PRO A 165 -32.21 3.59 -4.10
N PRO A 166 -33.33 3.97 -3.43
CA PRO A 166 -34.53 4.49 -4.10
C PRO A 166 -34.28 5.74 -4.98
N ASP A 167 -33.22 6.48 -4.68
CA ASP A 167 -32.94 7.78 -5.29
C ASP A 167 -31.97 7.70 -6.49
N ASP A 168 -31.52 6.49 -6.86
CA ASP A 168 -30.36 6.28 -7.73
C ASP A 168 -30.61 5.28 -8.89
N GLU A 169 -31.75 5.41 -9.59
CA GLU A 169 -32.06 4.65 -10.81
C GLU A 169 -31.03 4.81 -11.95
N ASN A 170 -30.08 5.75 -11.81
CA ASN A 170 -29.01 6.04 -12.79
C ASN A 170 -27.62 5.51 -12.40
N GLN A 171 -27.45 4.82 -11.26
CA GLN A 171 -26.15 4.26 -10.89
C GLN A 171 -25.69 3.13 -11.85
N PRO A 172 -24.36 2.91 -11.97
CA PRO A 172 -23.84 1.75 -12.68
C PRO A 172 -24.45 0.48 -12.07
N LYS A 173 -24.98 -0.40 -12.92
CA LYS A 173 -25.40 -1.72 -12.45
C LYS A 173 -24.17 -2.46 -11.95
N GLU A 174 -24.22 -2.93 -10.72
CA GLU A 174 -23.25 -3.88 -10.21
C GLU A 174 -23.51 -5.26 -10.83
N PHE A 175 -22.44 -6.01 -11.05
CA PHE A 175 -22.44 -7.32 -11.67
C PHE A 175 -21.73 -8.33 -10.76
N PRO A 176 -22.17 -9.59 -10.81
CA PRO A 176 -21.46 -10.68 -10.16
C PRO A 176 -20.22 -11.08 -10.97
N PHE A 177 -19.12 -11.26 -10.26
CA PHE A 177 -17.84 -11.70 -10.80
C PHE A 177 -17.40 -12.99 -10.10
N TRP A 178 -17.30 -14.07 -10.85
CA TRP A 178 -16.85 -15.35 -10.33
C TRP A 178 -15.33 -15.43 -10.23
N SER A 179 -14.83 -15.95 -9.10
CA SER A 179 -13.43 -16.34 -8.95
C SER A 179 -13.30 -17.85 -8.79
N SER A 180 -12.62 -18.49 -9.74
CA SER A 180 -12.28 -19.92 -9.62
C SER A 180 -11.26 -20.23 -8.51
N ASP A 181 -10.45 -19.24 -8.11
CA ASP A 181 -9.37 -19.41 -7.13
C ASP A 181 -9.86 -19.37 -5.68
N VAL A 182 -10.82 -18.48 -5.37
CA VAL A 182 -11.46 -18.42 -4.05
C VAL A 182 -12.85 -19.08 -4.01
N ARG A 183 -13.37 -19.51 -5.17
CA ARG A 183 -14.68 -20.17 -5.35
C ARG A 183 -15.85 -19.34 -4.83
N GLU A 184 -15.78 -18.04 -5.06
CA GLU A 184 -16.76 -17.08 -4.57
C GLU A 184 -17.11 -16.05 -5.65
N TYR A 185 -18.27 -15.42 -5.46
CA TYR A 185 -18.70 -14.29 -6.27
C TYR A 185 -18.36 -12.99 -5.54
N LEU A 186 -17.82 -12.04 -6.30
CA LEU A 186 -17.65 -10.65 -5.89
C LEU A 186 -18.69 -9.81 -6.63
N ILE A 187 -19.21 -8.80 -5.96
CA ILE A 187 -20.08 -7.81 -6.59
C ILE A 187 -19.23 -6.56 -6.83
N ASP A 188 -19.20 -6.10 -8.08
CA ASP A 188 -18.47 -4.90 -8.47
C ASP A 188 -19.14 -4.27 -9.71
N GLU A 189 -18.69 -3.09 -10.11
CA GLU A 189 -19.11 -2.44 -11.34
C GLU A 189 -18.74 -3.27 -12.58
N ALA A 190 -19.47 -3.07 -13.67
CA ALA A 190 -19.36 -3.85 -14.93
C ALA A 190 -17.97 -3.85 -15.60
N ASP A 191 -17.09 -2.95 -15.17
CA ASP A 191 -15.80 -2.66 -15.78
C ASP A 191 -14.68 -3.50 -15.14
N ASP A 192 -13.68 -3.84 -15.94
CA ASP A 192 -12.49 -4.53 -15.46
C ASP A 192 -11.63 -3.56 -14.65
N TYR A 193 -11.56 -3.76 -13.32
CA TYR A 193 -10.90 -2.88 -12.34
C TYR A 193 -9.56 -2.31 -12.83
N CYS A 194 -8.62 -3.16 -13.25
CA CYS A 194 -7.31 -2.72 -13.73
C CYS A 194 -7.33 -1.96 -15.07
N SER A 195 -8.44 -1.96 -15.80
CA SER A 195 -8.59 -1.21 -17.06
C SER A 195 -9.54 -0.02 -16.94
N LYS A 196 -10.23 0.12 -15.80
CA LYS A 196 -11.19 1.19 -15.53
C LYS A 196 -10.46 2.54 -15.61
N LYS A 197 -11.09 3.47 -16.34
CA LYS A 197 -10.57 4.83 -16.55
C LYS A 197 -11.45 5.80 -15.80
N VAL A 198 -10.84 6.59 -14.93
CA VAL A 198 -11.49 7.73 -14.29
C VAL A 198 -11.06 8.97 -15.04
N ASN A 199 -12.02 9.69 -15.63
CA ASN A 199 -11.74 10.88 -16.48
C ASN A 199 -10.74 10.61 -17.61
N GLY A 200 -10.81 9.41 -18.21
CA GLY A 200 -9.94 9.01 -19.33
C GLY A 200 -8.54 8.53 -18.92
N VAL A 201 -8.20 8.53 -17.63
CA VAL A 201 -6.90 8.09 -17.10
C VAL A 201 -7.07 6.82 -16.28
N ILE A 202 -6.14 5.87 -16.44
CA ILE A 202 -6.10 4.67 -15.61
C ILE A 202 -5.49 5.04 -14.25
N GLN A 203 -6.24 4.81 -13.17
CA GLN A 203 -5.86 5.22 -11.81
C GLN A 203 -5.69 4.05 -10.83
N HIS A 204 -6.16 2.85 -11.17
CA HIS A 204 -6.11 1.71 -10.26
C HIS A 204 -4.74 1.02 -10.28
N PHE A 205 -4.10 0.88 -9.11
CA PHE A 205 -2.77 0.27 -8.98
C PHE A 205 -2.78 -1.04 -8.21
N GLY A 206 -3.58 -1.07 -7.15
CA GLY A 206 -3.75 -2.18 -6.24
C GLY A 206 -5.20 -2.23 -5.77
N ALA A 207 -5.63 -3.37 -5.24
CA ALA A 207 -6.84 -3.48 -4.44
C ALA A 207 -6.76 -4.73 -3.59
N THR A 208 -7.24 -4.63 -2.36
CA THR A 208 -7.44 -5.77 -1.48
C THR A 208 -8.93 -6.05 -1.37
N HIS A 209 -9.34 -7.29 -1.60
CA HIS A 209 -10.72 -7.72 -1.42
C HIS A 209 -10.80 -8.72 -0.27
N GLU A 210 -11.92 -8.68 0.43
CA GLU A 210 -12.24 -9.56 1.53
C GLU A 210 -13.56 -10.28 1.28
N GLY A 211 -13.57 -11.58 1.56
CA GLY A 211 -14.77 -12.41 1.45
C GLY A 211 -15.72 -12.23 2.63
N PRO A 212 -16.99 -12.69 2.48
CA PRO A 212 -17.94 -12.75 3.56
C PRO A 212 -17.39 -13.47 4.79
N GLU A 213 -17.66 -12.92 5.97
CA GLU A 213 -17.18 -13.44 7.26
C GLU A 213 -15.65 -13.58 7.34
N GLU A 214 -14.89 -12.78 6.58
CA GLU A 214 -13.42 -12.80 6.55
C GLU A 214 -12.87 -14.22 6.27
N LYS A 215 -13.52 -14.96 5.35
CA LYS A 215 -13.08 -16.34 5.01
C LYS A 215 -11.89 -16.38 4.07
N TRP A 216 -11.69 -15.34 3.28
CA TRP A 216 -10.59 -15.23 2.33
C TRP A 216 -10.22 -13.76 2.12
N LYS A 217 -8.97 -13.53 1.73
CA LYS A 217 -8.48 -12.22 1.28
C LYS A 217 -7.72 -12.37 -0.03
N THR A 218 -7.82 -11.37 -0.89
CA THR A 218 -7.06 -11.30 -2.13
C THR A 218 -6.41 -9.94 -2.28
N VAL A 219 -5.27 -9.90 -2.94
CA VAL A 219 -4.61 -8.67 -3.40
C VAL A 219 -4.52 -8.74 -4.92
N THR A 220 -5.00 -7.70 -5.58
CA THR A 220 -4.86 -7.52 -7.03
C THR A 220 -3.95 -6.36 -7.30
N ILE A 221 -2.78 -6.61 -7.88
CA ILE A 221 -1.87 -5.56 -8.35
C ILE A 221 -2.06 -5.39 -9.86
N CYS A 222 -2.44 -4.19 -10.29
CA CYS A 222 -2.60 -3.87 -11.71
C CYS A 222 -1.26 -3.55 -12.38
N VAL A 223 -0.43 -4.59 -12.60
CA VAL A 223 0.97 -4.44 -13.02
C VAL A 223 1.18 -3.65 -14.32
N ASN A 224 0.16 -3.62 -15.20
CA ASN A 224 0.21 -2.87 -16.45
C ASN A 224 0.05 -1.35 -16.25
N ASN A 225 -0.50 -0.92 -15.12
CA ASN A 225 -0.81 0.49 -14.82
C ASN A 225 0.34 1.19 -14.12
N LEU A 226 1.23 0.42 -13.49
CA LEU A 226 2.28 0.95 -12.63
C LEU A 226 3.38 1.70 -13.38
N GLY A 227 3.54 1.43 -14.69
CA GLY A 227 4.47 2.18 -15.55
C GLY A 227 4.13 3.66 -15.71
N TRP A 228 2.93 4.08 -15.31
CA TRP A 228 2.42 5.42 -15.59
C TRP A 228 2.72 6.44 -14.49
N HIS A 229 2.94 6.03 -13.24
CA HIS A 229 2.94 6.95 -12.09
C HIS A 229 4.21 6.97 -11.23
N ALA A 230 5.07 5.95 -11.35
CA ALA A 230 6.34 5.90 -10.62
C ALA A 230 7.52 5.83 -11.59
N LYS A 231 8.54 6.67 -11.34
CA LYS A 231 9.79 6.71 -12.13
C LYS A 231 10.59 5.40 -11.98
N ASN A 232 10.43 4.69 -10.86
CA ASN A 232 11.19 3.50 -10.54
C ASN A 232 10.29 2.30 -10.23
N ASP A 233 10.67 1.12 -10.75
CA ASP A 233 10.02 -0.17 -10.46
C ASP A 233 10.17 -0.58 -8.99
N HIS A 234 11.30 -0.25 -8.36
CA HIS A 234 11.65 -0.65 -7.00
C HIS A 234 12.31 0.53 -6.29
N LEU A 235 12.49 0.43 -4.96
CA LEU A 235 13.11 1.47 -4.15
C LEU A 235 14.56 1.69 -4.60
N SER A 236 14.76 2.71 -5.43
CA SER A 236 16.07 3.23 -5.83
C SER A 236 16.27 4.58 -5.14
N LEU A 237 16.53 4.51 -3.84
CA LEU A 237 16.69 5.69 -3.01
C LEU A 237 18.07 6.28 -3.30
N GLY A 238 18.09 7.28 -4.19
CA GLY A 238 19.29 8.06 -4.49
C GLY A 238 19.70 8.94 -3.30
N THR A 239 20.85 9.62 -3.45
CA THR A 239 21.31 10.60 -2.46
C THR A 239 20.58 11.93 -2.66
N ILE A 240 20.03 12.48 -1.58
CA ILE A 240 19.47 13.82 -1.54
C ILE A 240 20.61 14.82 -1.47
N ARG A 241 20.62 15.79 -2.40
CA ARG A 241 21.68 16.81 -2.50
C ARG A 241 21.18 18.21 -2.18
N THR A 242 19.87 18.41 -2.18
CA THR A 242 19.22 19.72 -2.00
C THR A 242 17.99 19.57 -1.12
N GLU A 243 17.74 20.58 -0.29
CA GLU A 243 16.50 20.71 0.48
C GLU A 243 15.29 20.97 -0.44
N GLY A 244 14.09 20.88 0.13
CA GLY A 244 12.83 21.16 -0.54
C GLY A 244 12.37 20.05 -1.48
N LYS A 245 13.09 18.91 -1.53
CA LYS A 245 12.74 17.80 -2.40
C LYS A 245 11.54 17.04 -1.85
N SER A 246 10.50 16.92 -2.67
CA SER A 246 9.28 16.20 -2.29
C SER A 246 9.57 14.71 -2.16
N ILE A 247 9.10 14.10 -1.08
CA ILE A 247 9.16 12.65 -0.85
C ILE A 247 8.46 11.87 -1.96
N VAL A 248 7.46 12.48 -2.59
CA VAL A 248 6.68 11.96 -3.71
C VAL A 248 7.58 11.64 -4.91
N GLU A 249 8.70 12.36 -5.09
CA GLU A 249 9.69 12.10 -6.16
C GLU A 249 10.39 10.73 -6.01
N TYR A 250 10.39 10.16 -4.80
CA TYR A 250 11.09 8.92 -4.46
C TYR A 250 10.16 7.71 -4.41
N ARG A 251 8.87 7.87 -4.75
CA ARG A 251 7.91 6.78 -4.81
C ARG A 251 8.33 5.72 -5.84
N ALA A 252 8.06 4.47 -5.50
CA ALA A 252 8.32 3.31 -6.36
C ALA A 252 7.08 2.44 -6.50
N GLN A 253 6.98 1.69 -7.60
CA GLN A 253 5.85 0.76 -7.83
C GLN A 253 5.71 -0.29 -6.71
N SER A 254 6.83 -0.66 -6.05
CA SER A 254 6.82 -1.56 -4.89
C SER A 254 5.99 -1.07 -3.71
N MET A 255 5.76 0.25 -3.59
CA MET A 255 4.97 0.82 -2.52
C MET A 255 3.49 0.45 -2.63
N THR A 256 2.97 0.18 -3.84
CA THR A 256 1.61 -0.33 -4.00
C THR A 256 1.44 -1.65 -3.26
N LEU A 257 2.36 -2.61 -3.44
CA LEU A 257 2.29 -3.86 -2.68
C LEU A 257 2.37 -3.60 -1.18
N PHE A 258 3.25 -2.70 -0.73
CA PHE A 258 3.37 -2.37 0.69
C PHE A 258 2.08 -1.77 1.27
N HIS A 259 1.44 -0.86 0.54
CA HIS A 259 0.14 -0.27 0.87
C HIS A 259 -0.92 -1.37 1.06
N GLU A 260 -1.04 -2.29 0.09
CA GLU A 260 -2.01 -3.39 0.16
C GLU A 260 -1.80 -4.31 1.37
N LEU A 261 -0.58 -4.43 1.89
CA LEU A 261 -0.34 -5.25 3.08
C LEU A 261 -1.04 -4.72 4.33
N PHE A 262 -1.27 -3.42 4.43
CA PHE A 262 -2.08 -2.87 5.52
C PHE A 262 -3.53 -3.34 5.39
N HIS A 263 -4.15 -3.26 4.21
CA HIS A 263 -5.51 -3.78 4.03
C HIS A 263 -5.60 -5.28 4.34
N VAL A 264 -4.59 -6.05 3.94
CA VAL A 264 -4.53 -7.49 4.24
C VAL A 264 -4.57 -7.76 5.74
N VAL A 265 -3.75 -7.06 6.54
CA VAL A 265 -3.64 -7.35 7.98
C VAL A 265 -4.63 -6.60 8.86
N LEU A 266 -5.22 -5.51 8.36
CA LEU A 266 -6.16 -4.66 9.12
C LEU A 266 -7.63 -4.90 8.77
N GLY A 267 -7.94 -5.49 7.59
CA GLY A 267 -9.33 -5.72 7.16
C GLY A 267 -10.11 -4.45 6.81
N ASN A 268 -9.41 -3.34 6.55
CA ASN A 268 -9.99 -2.05 6.20
C ASN A 268 -10.02 -1.82 4.68
N ALA A 269 -10.50 -2.79 3.91
CA ALA A 269 -10.52 -2.73 2.44
C ALA A 269 -11.17 -1.46 1.88
N ASP A 270 -12.21 -0.93 2.56
CA ASP A 270 -12.98 0.24 2.13
C ASP A 270 -12.47 1.58 2.69
N THR A 271 -11.17 1.69 3.01
CA THR A 271 -10.64 3.00 3.41
C THR A 271 -10.54 3.92 2.20
N GLU A 272 -11.13 5.12 2.29
CA GLU A 272 -11.10 6.08 1.20
C GLU A 272 -9.66 6.35 0.78
N GLU A 273 -9.33 6.07 -0.49
CA GLU A 273 -8.08 6.53 -1.07
C GLU A 273 -8.09 8.07 -1.05
N HIS A 274 -7.36 8.67 -0.12
CA HIS A 274 -7.18 10.11 -0.05
C HIS A 274 -6.36 10.68 -1.24
N GLU A 275 -6.13 9.91 -2.31
CA GLU A 275 -5.78 10.49 -3.62
C GLU A 275 -6.81 11.53 -4.10
N LYS A 276 -8.02 11.55 -3.54
CA LYS A 276 -8.99 12.64 -3.77
C LYS A 276 -8.53 14.00 -3.22
N SER A 277 -7.55 14.10 -2.30
CA SER A 277 -6.89 15.38 -2.00
C SER A 277 -5.90 15.82 -3.10
N CYS A 278 -5.54 14.91 -4.02
CA CYS A 278 -4.89 15.25 -5.29
C CYS A 278 -5.90 15.54 -6.42
N LYS A 279 -7.21 15.48 -6.15
CA LYS A 279 -8.27 15.99 -7.04
C LYS A 279 -8.90 17.23 -6.42
N PHE A 280 -8.24 18.35 -6.68
CA PHE A 280 -8.83 19.66 -6.89
C PHE A 280 -10.29 19.52 -7.37
N LYS A 281 -11.25 19.76 -6.47
CA LYS A 281 -12.65 19.90 -6.87
C LYS A 281 -12.74 21.03 -7.90
N ASP A 282 -13.50 20.76 -8.95
CA ASP A 282 -13.83 21.58 -10.12
C ASP A 282 -14.43 22.97 -9.83
N HIS A 283 -13.82 23.81 -8.97
CA HIS A 283 -14.31 25.15 -8.65
C HIS A 283 -13.42 26.33 -9.03
N TYR A 284 -12.27 26.07 -9.68
CA TYR A 284 -11.57 27.12 -10.42
C TYR A 284 -11.38 26.70 -11.86
N MET A 285 -12.13 27.38 -12.74
CA MET A 285 -11.96 27.32 -14.18
C MET A 285 -10.48 27.35 -14.58
N MET A 286 -10.13 26.42 -15.46
CA MET A 286 -8.94 26.43 -16.30
C MET A 286 -8.51 27.87 -16.65
N LYS A 287 -7.46 28.36 -15.99
CA LYS A 287 -6.47 29.17 -16.70
C LYS A 287 -5.36 28.21 -17.11
N SER A 288 -5.33 27.94 -18.41
CA SER A 288 -4.23 27.33 -19.13
C SER A 288 -2.91 28.04 -18.77
N THR A 289 -2.18 27.51 -17.80
CA THR A 289 -0.74 27.71 -17.65
C THR A 289 -0.07 26.34 -17.65
N LYS A 290 0.95 26.18 -18.50
CA LYS A 290 1.80 25.00 -18.64
C LYS A 290 2.66 24.81 -17.38
N GLU A 291 2.05 24.61 -16.22
CA GLU A 291 2.81 24.18 -15.05
C GLU A 291 2.91 22.65 -15.04
N PRO A 292 4.11 22.10 -14.78
CA PRO A 292 4.30 20.66 -14.72
C PRO A 292 3.48 20.08 -13.57
N LEU A 293 2.91 18.91 -13.81
CA LEU A 293 2.11 18.09 -12.89
C LEU A 293 2.92 17.54 -11.69
N ASP A 294 3.99 18.24 -11.28
CA ASP A 294 4.96 17.82 -10.27
C ASP A 294 4.60 18.32 -8.84
N ASP A 295 3.59 19.20 -8.72
CA ASP A 295 3.17 19.83 -7.45
C ASP A 295 1.77 19.38 -7.01
N LEU A 296 1.52 18.07 -6.90
CA LEU A 296 0.34 17.56 -6.18
C LEU A 296 0.67 17.48 -4.68
N PRO A 297 0.02 18.28 -3.82
CA PRO A 297 0.37 18.35 -2.41
C PRO A 297 -0.37 17.25 -1.62
N TYR A 298 0.30 16.16 -1.29
CA TYR A 298 -0.01 15.50 -0.02
C TYR A 298 0.44 16.48 1.07
N ILE A 299 -0.50 17.12 1.76
CA ILE A 299 -0.19 17.98 2.91
C ILE A 299 -0.33 17.10 4.15
N ALA A 300 0.78 16.46 4.51
CA ALA A 300 0.93 15.90 5.84
C ALA A 300 0.83 17.06 6.85
N ASN A 301 0.15 16.88 7.99
CA ASN A 301 -0.21 17.94 8.93
C ASN A 301 1.01 18.81 9.28
N PRO A 302 1.16 20.02 8.69
CA PRO A 302 2.35 20.81 8.93
C PRO A 302 2.29 21.32 10.37
N ARG A 303 3.39 21.14 11.10
CA ARG A 303 3.53 21.78 12.40
C ARG A 303 3.44 23.27 12.16
N LYS A 304 2.35 23.91 12.63
CA LYS A 304 2.22 25.36 12.55
C LYS A 304 3.46 25.98 13.17
N GLU A 305 4.13 26.87 12.45
CA GLU A 305 5.28 27.57 13.01
C GLU A 305 4.80 28.41 14.20
N GLU A 306 5.66 28.58 15.21
CA GLU A 306 5.32 29.34 16.42
C GLU A 306 4.95 30.79 16.03
N GLY A 307 3.65 31.13 16.07
CA GLY A 307 3.12 32.44 15.68
C GLY A 307 2.20 32.46 14.46
N GLU A 308 1.97 31.33 13.78
CA GLU A 308 0.97 31.22 12.70
C GLU A 308 -0.47 31.22 13.25
N ASP A 309 -1.38 31.91 12.53
CA ASP A 309 -2.79 32.05 12.93
C ASP A 309 -3.47 30.66 12.91
N PRO A 310 -4.05 30.20 14.04
CA PRO A 310 -4.75 28.93 14.08
C PRO A 310 -5.96 28.85 13.14
N GLY A 311 -6.49 29.99 12.65
CA GLY A 311 -7.73 30.07 11.88
C GLY A 311 -7.64 30.01 10.35
N ASP A 312 -6.45 29.84 9.74
CA ASP A 312 -6.33 29.65 8.28
C ASP A 312 -6.59 28.16 7.94
N GLU A 313 -7.87 27.77 7.99
CA GLU A 313 -8.38 26.38 7.85
C GLU A 313 -8.50 25.91 6.38
N ASP A 314 -7.99 26.67 5.41
CA ASP A 314 -8.07 26.33 3.98
C ASP A 314 -7.04 25.26 3.52
N GLN A 315 -6.39 24.57 4.45
CA GLN A 315 -5.50 23.44 4.12
C GLN A 315 -6.25 22.13 4.32
N ASP A 316 -6.34 21.33 3.24
CA ASP A 316 -6.87 19.95 3.21
C ASP A 316 -5.98 19.01 4.07
N ILE A 317 -6.01 19.20 5.38
CA ILE A 317 -5.22 18.43 6.36
C ILE A 317 -6.03 17.20 6.75
N ILE A 318 -5.45 16.02 6.52
CA ILE A 318 -5.97 14.75 7.03
C ILE A 318 -5.95 14.80 8.57
N SER A 319 -7.08 14.47 9.21
CA SER A 319 -7.13 14.38 10.67
C SER A 319 -6.26 13.22 11.18
N THR A 320 -5.84 13.28 12.44
CA THR A 320 -5.12 12.18 13.11
C THR A 320 -5.84 10.85 12.94
N GLN A 321 -7.16 10.85 13.13
CA GLN A 321 -7.98 9.64 13.01
C GLN A 321 -7.99 9.13 11.56
N GLU A 322 -8.14 10.00 10.56
CA GLU A 322 -8.07 9.56 9.16
C GLU A 322 -6.68 9.01 8.83
N ALA A 323 -5.61 9.68 9.26
CA ALA A 323 -4.23 9.23 9.02
C ALA A 323 -3.93 7.87 9.66
N LEU A 324 -4.43 7.65 10.89
CA LEU A 324 -4.30 6.36 11.57
C LEU A 324 -5.02 5.23 10.85
N TYR A 325 -6.05 5.51 10.05
CA TYR A 325 -6.81 4.48 9.32
C TYR A 325 -6.44 4.38 7.85
N ASN A 326 -5.68 5.33 7.31
CA ASN A 326 -5.27 5.39 5.91
C ASN A 326 -3.91 4.67 5.68
N PRO A 327 -3.87 3.56 4.93
CA PRO A 327 -2.62 2.90 4.54
C PRO A 327 -1.61 3.76 3.79
N GLU A 328 -2.06 4.80 3.09
CA GLU A 328 -1.15 5.72 2.39
C GLU A 328 -0.30 6.52 3.39
N SER A 329 -0.87 6.92 4.53
CA SER A 329 -0.13 7.63 5.59
C SER A 329 1.01 6.76 6.14
N TYR A 330 0.76 5.47 6.37
CA TYR A 330 1.80 4.50 6.76
C TYR A 330 2.84 4.28 5.67
N THR A 331 2.41 4.21 4.42
CA THR A 331 3.29 3.97 3.26
C THR A 331 4.26 5.14 3.03
N LEU A 332 3.76 6.38 3.12
CA LEU A 332 4.58 7.59 3.02
C LEU A 332 5.47 7.78 4.26
N TYR A 333 4.95 7.51 5.46
CA TYR A 333 5.75 7.49 6.69
C TYR A 333 6.93 6.51 6.58
N ALA A 334 6.68 5.28 6.12
CA ALA A 334 7.73 4.29 5.96
C ALA A 334 8.79 4.68 4.93
N LEU A 335 8.37 5.27 3.81
CA LEU A 335 9.29 5.82 2.81
C LEU A 335 10.15 6.94 3.41
N ALA A 336 9.55 7.81 4.22
CA ALA A 336 10.25 8.93 4.85
C ALA A 336 11.33 8.43 5.79
N CYS A 337 10.99 7.51 6.69
CA CYS A 337 11.93 6.92 7.65
C CYS A 337 13.09 6.24 6.92
N LEU A 338 12.81 5.49 5.85
CA LEU A 338 13.85 4.81 5.08
C LEU A 338 14.76 5.81 4.33
N LEU A 339 14.20 6.90 3.79
CA LEU A 339 14.97 7.98 3.17
C LEU A 339 15.86 8.71 4.18
N GLY A 340 15.34 8.98 5.38
CA GLY A 340 16.08 9.59 6.49
C GLY A 340 17.28 8.75 6.92
N GLN A 341 17.11 7.42 7.03
CA GLN A 341 18.22 6.49 7.29
C GLN A 341 19.30 6.52 6.21
N LYS A 342 18.91 6.66 4.93
CA LYS A 342 19.86 6.68 3.81
C LYS A 342 20.52 8.03 3.60
N ASN A 343 19.92 9.11 4.11
CA ASN A 343 20.35 10.47 3.93
C ASN A 343 20.45 11.17 5.28
N GLU A 344 21.36 10.71 6.14
CA GLU A 344 21.47 11.12 7.56
C GLU A 344 21.56 12.65 7.79
N ARG A 345 21.96 13.42 6.79
CA ARG A 345 22.01 14.89 6.83
C ARG A 345 20.66 15.57 6.61
N PHE A 346 19.63 14.81 6.26
CA PHE A 346 18.31 15.31 5.92
C PHE A 346 17.22 14.64 6.79
N THR A 347 16.17 15.41 7.07
CA THR A 347 14.91 14.93 7.65
C THR A 347 13.76 15.14 6.67
N PHE A 348 12.69 14.38 6.86
CA PHE A 348 11.40 14.51 6.19
C PHE A 348 10.30 14.81 7.21
N ALA A 349 10.57 15.77 8.10
CA ALA A 349 9.64 16.42 9.03
C ALA A 349 8.47 17.18 8.35
N SER A 350 8.22 16.87 7.09
CA SER A 350 7.19 17.35 6.19
C SER A 350 7.21 16.42 4.97
N THR A 351 6.37 16.66 3.96
CA THR A 351 6.56 15.98 2.66
C THR A 351 7.82 16.41 1.90
N ARG A 352 8.61 17.35 2.42
CA ARG A 352 9.83 17.87 1.80
C ARG A 352 11.06 17.62 2.66
N SER A 353 12.19 17.37 2.00
CA SER A 353 13.49 17.25 2.67
C SER A 353 13.94 18.59 3.27
N LYS A 354 14.55 18.55 4.45
CA LYS A 354 15.25 19.68 5.10
C LYS A 354 16.59 19.21 5.66
N LEU A 355 17.59 20.07 5.77
CA LEU A 355 18.83 19.72 6.48
C LEU A 355 18.52 19.52 7.97
N LYS A 356 19.13 18.49 8.56
CA LYS A 356 19.08 18.32 10.01
C LYS A 356 19.87 19.45 10.66
N THR A 357 19.23 20.20 11.55
CA THR A 357 19.93 21.12 12.44
C THR A 357 20.81 20.31 13.37
N THR A 358 22.12 20.40 13.20
CA THR A 358 23.05 19.90 14.23
C THR A 358 22.86 20.78 15.45
N GLU A 359 22.21 20.26 16.50
CA GLU A 359 22.33 20.87 17.82
C GLU A 359 23.81 20.87 18.19
N ASP A 360 24.39 22.05 18.40
CA ASP A 360 25.74 22.18 18.90
C ASP A 360 25.73 21.66 20.36
N PRO A 361 26.43 20.57 20.70
CA PRO A 361 26.34 19.93 22.02
C PRO A 361 27.03 20.74 23.14
N GLY A 362 27.07 22.06 23.03
CA GLY A 362 27.88 22.94 23.88
C GLY A 362 27.20 24.27 24.19
N GLN A 363 26.17 24.24 25.02
CA GLN A 363 25.86 25.33 25.97
C GLN A 363 24.82 24.87 27.00
N GLY A 364 25.32 24.14 28.01
CA GLY A 364 24.64 23.83 29.27
C GLY A 364 25.66 23.83 30.40
#